data_AF-A0AAD6SS95-F1
#
_entry.id   AF-A0AAD6SS95-F1
#
_cell.length_a   1.000
_cell.length_b   1.000
_cell.length_c   1.000
_cell.angle_alpha   90.00
_cell.angle_beta   90.00
_cell.angle_gamma   90.00
#
_symmetry.space_group_name_H-M   'P 1'
#
loop_
_entity.id
_entity.type
_entity.pdbx_description
1 polymer ?
#
loop_
_entity_poly.entity_id
_entity_poly.type
_entity_poly.pdbx_seq_one_letter_code
_entity_poly.pdbx_strand_id
1 'polypeptide(L)'
;MNRLKKTGQFPQKSTISTGTTPSLSTVGNAVAVRPPLQVNRPVLSETYKTALQPRSSAEQYWAARALSAETLLAARLEHHRELRSLSFVEEAKRAKERTMHDARHAKLEKLVLALLAMLFVLVLALLTFVRTSASVPHTRKAPAHFTIPIFSPFTSVVEHETSVIGSKTLTVFAFALAGLAYFVFRHWLARRN
;
A
#
# COMPACT_ATOMS: atom_id res chain seq x y z
N MET A 1 49.76 -7.91 21.31
CA MET A 1 48.98 -6.84 21.97
C MET A 1 48.41 -5.92 20.91
N ASN A 2 47.16 -6.10 20.48
CA ASN A 2 46.48 -5.20 19.55
C ASN A 2 45.07 -4.90 20.10
N ARG A 3 44.84 -3.66 20.51
CA ARG A 3 43.54 -3.17 21.00
C ARG A 3 42.73 -2.64 19.83
N LEU A 4 41.74 -3.41 19.38
CA LEU A 4 40.66 -2.94 18.51
C LEU A 4 39.74 -2.00 19.33
N LYS A 5 39.88 -0.69 19.10
CA LYS A 5 38.92 0.33 19.56
C LYS A 5 37.66 0.20 18.71
N LYS A 6 36.61 -0.40 19.28
CA LYS A 6 35.26 -0.38 18.73
C LYS A 6 34.57 0.90 19.20
N THR A 7 34.56 1.93 18.36
CA THR A 7 33.82 3.17 18.57
C THR A 7 32.33 2.87 18.55
N GLY A 8 31.70 3.00 19.71
CA GLY A 8 30.25 2.96 19.86
C GLY A 8 29.62 4.16 19.15
N GLN A 9 28.93 3.89 18.06
CA GLN A 9 28.02 4.82 17.42
C GLN A 9 26.81 4.98 18.34
N PHE A 10 26.68 6.14 18.98
CA PHE A 10 25.48 6.49 19.74
C PHE A 10 24.30 6.66 18.76
N PRO A 11 23.08 6.24 19.14
CA PRO A 11 21.90 6.51 18.33
C PRO A 11 21.67 8.02 18.27
N GLN A 12 21.65 8.57 17.06
CA GLN A 12 21.23 9.94 16.82
C GLN A 12 19.80 10.10 17.35
N LYS A 13 19.66 11.02 18.30
CA LYS A 13 18.40 11.56 18.79
C LYS A 13 17.72 12.24 17.60
N SER A 14 16.79 11.54 16.95
CA SER A 14 15.95 12.11 15.91
C SER A 14 15.12 13.23 16.53
N THR A 15 15.51 14.46 16.22
CA THR A 15 14.75 15.67 16.49
C THR A 15 13.46 15.58 15.69
N ILE A 16 12.40 15.13 16.35
CA ILE A 16 11.04 15.17 15.82
C ILE A 16 10.69 16.64 15.67
N SER A 17 10.66 17.11 14.43
CA SER A 17 10.16 18.42 14.06
C SER A 17 8.72 18.54 14.55
N THR A 18 8.51 19.47 15.48
CA THR A 18 7.22 20.05 15.84
C THR A 18 6.62 20.71 14.60
N GLY A 19 5.86 19.95 13.84
CA GLY A 19 5.10 20.41 12.68
C GLY A 19 3.65 19.99 12.84
N THR A 20 2.80 20.99 13.00
CA THR A 20 1.35 20.92 12.81
C THR A 20 0.60 20.12 13.86
N THR A 21 0.09 20.84 14.87
CA THR A 21 -1.07 20.45 15.68
C THR A 21 -2.22 20.02 14.76
N PRO A 22 -2.60 18.72 14.71
CA PRO A 22 -3.92 18.38 14.24
C PRO A 22 -4.90 18.86 15.31
N SER A 23 -5.79 19.78 14.96
CA SER A 23 -6.99 20.03 15.74
C SER A 23 -7.75 18.72 15.83
N LEU A 24 -7.58 18.06 16.97
CA LEU A 24 -8.29 16.85 17.35
C LEU A 24 -9.76 17.25 17.48
N SER A 25 -10.52 17.12 16.40
CA SER A 25 -11.96 16.99 16.50
C SER A 25 -12.19 15.66 17.21
N THR A 26 -12.28 15.78 18.55
CA THR A 26 -12.74 14.74 19.46
C THR A 26 -14.16 14.37 19.04
N VAL A 27 -14.26 13.50 18.03
CA VAL A 27 -15.45 12.68 17.83
C VAL A 27 -15.47 11.78 19.05
N GLY A 28 -16.24 12.20 20.05
CA GLY A 28 -16.49 11.50 21.28
C GLY A 28 -17.18 10.18 20.98
N ASN A 29 -16.41 9.20 20.51
CA ASN A 29 -16.74 7.82 20.78
C ASN A 29 -16.61 7.69 22.29
N ALA A 30 -17.75 7.66 22.96
CA ALA A 30 -17.86 7.27 24.35
C ALA A 30 -17.23 5.88 24.47
N VAL A 31 -15.91 5.84 24.66
CA VAL A 31 -15.20 4.68 25.15
C VAL A 31 -15.82 4.48 26.51
N ALA A 32 -16.78 3.55 26.58
CA ALA A 32 -17.37 3.10 27.81
C ALA A 32 -16.19 2.74 28.71
N VAL A 33 -15.87 3.65 29.63
CA VAL A 33 -14.89 3.47 30.68
C VAL A 33 -15.44 2.28 31.43
N ARG A 34 -14.93 1.10 31.08
CA ARG A 34 -15.34 -0.14 31.70
C ARG A 34 -15.05 0.07 33.17
N PRO A 35 -16.07 0.13 34.04
CA PRO A 35 -15.84 0.38 35.45
C PRO A 35 -14.80 -0.62 35.91
N PRO A 36 -13.81 -0.21 36.72
CA PRO A 36 -12.80 -1.12 37.22
C PRO A 36 -13.56 -2.32 37.75
N LEU A 37 -13.34 -3.49 37.17
CA LEU A 37 -13.92 -4.73 37.66
C LEU A 37 -13.57 -4.71 39.14
N GLN A 38 -14.59 -4.59 40.00
CA GLN A 38 -14.42 -4.80 41.41
C GLN A 38 -14.02 -6.26 41.52
N VAL A 39 -12.72 -6.50 41.40
CA VAL A 39 -12.08 -7.75 41.76
C VAL A 39 -12.48 -7.88 43.21
N ASN A 40 -13.45 -8.75 43.45
CA ASN A 40 -14.00 -9.06 44.74
C ASN A 40 -12.85 -9.68 45.52
N ARG A 41 -11.98 -8.83 46.06
CA ARG A 41 -10.74 -9.22 46.71
C ARG A 41 -11.25 -9.91 47.98
N PRO A 42 -11.03 -11.23 48.13
CA PRO A 42 -11.45 -11.89 49.35
C PRO A 42 -10.86 -11.09 50.50
N VAL A 43 -11.72 -10.63 51.41
CA VAL A 43 -11.32 -9.88 52.60
C VAL A 43 -10.55 -10.88 53.47
N LEU A 44 -9.27 -11.04 53.17
CA LEU A 44 -8.35 -11.83 53.99
C LEU A 44 -8.32 -11.14 55.35
N SER A 45 -8.83 -11.86 56.35
CA SER A 45 -8.93 -11.45 57.74
C SER A 45 -7.60 -10.82 58.18
N GLU A 46 -7.65 -9.70 58.90
CA GLU A 46 -6.46 -8.95 59.35
C GLU A 46 -5.39 -9.83 60.00
N THR A 47 -5.80 -10.94 60.62
CA THR A 47 -4.93 -11.95 61.22
C THR A 47 -3.91 -12.56 60.25
N TYR A 48 -4.25 -12.72 58.97
CA TYR A 48 -3.33 -13.26 57.95
C TYR A 48 -2.29 -12.24 57.48
N LYS A 49 -2.59 -10.94 57.55
CA LYS A 49 -1.65 -9.89 57.12
C LYS A 49 -0.43 -9.80 58.03
N THR A 50 -0.60 -10.07 59.33
CA THR A 50 0.47 -10.05 60.32
C THR A 50 1.40 -11.27 60.21
N ALA A 51 0.89 -12.40 59.73
CA ALA A 51 1.66 -13.63 59.54
C ALA A 51 2.54 -13.61 58.27
N LEU A 52 2.24 -12.74 57.31
CA LEU A 52 2.91 -12.66 56.00
C LEU A 52 3.98 -11.55 55.91
N GLN A 53 4.26 -10.83 56.99
CA GLN A 53 5.31 -9.82 56.96
C GLN A 53 6.70 -10.50 56.91
N PRO A 54 7.55 -10.14 55.94
CA PRO A 54 8.89 -10.70 55.84
C PRO A 54 9.71 -10.32 57.08
N ARG A 55 10.08 -11.33 57.88
CA ARG A 55 10.75 -11.14 59.17
C ARG A 55 12.27 -11.10 59.03
N SER A 56 12.82 -11.76 58.02
CA SER A 56 14.25 -11.76 57.74
C SER A 56 14.63 -10.75 56.64
N SER A 57 15.86 -10.26 56.67
CA SER A 57 16.39 -9.36 55.63
C SER A 57 16.40 -10.01 54.24
N ALA A 58 16.62 -11.33 54.17
CA ALA A 58 16.54 -12.10 52.94
C ALA A 58 15.11 -12.12 52.38
N GLU A 59 14.10 -12.36 53.21
CA GLU A 59 12.69 -12.31 52.80
C GLU A 59 12.30 -10.91 52.30
N GLN A 60 12.76 -9.86 52.99
CA GLN A 60 12.50 -8.47 52.57
C GLN A 60 13.10 -8.16 51.20
N TYR A 61 14.33 -8.62 50.93
CA TYR A 61 14.97 -8.48 49.63
C TYR A 61 14.18 -9.18 48.51
N TRP A 62 13.79 -10.44 48.73
CA TRP A 62 13.01 -11.19 47.73
C TRP A 62 11.62 -10.60 47.52
N ALA A 63 10.95 -10.16 48.59
CA ALA A 63 9.66 -9.48 48.50
C ALA A 63 9.75 -8.18 47.70
N ALA A 64 10.76 -7.33 47.98
CA ALA A 64 10.98 -6.10 47.22
C ALA A 64 11.29 -6.40 45.74
N ARG A 65 12.10 -7.43 45.47
CA ARG A 65 12.42 -7.86 44.10
C ARG A 65 11.20 -8.40 43.36
N ALA A 66 10.36 -9.19 44.02
CA ALA A 66 9.12 -9.70 43.45
C ALA A 66 8.14 -8.56 43.12
N LEU A 67 7.96 -7.61 44.04
CA LEU A 67 7.12 -6.43 43.82
C LEU A 67 7.65 -5.55 42.68
N SER A 68 8.98 -5.38 42.59
CA SER A 68 9.60 -4.70 41.44
C SER A 68 9.33 -5.43 40.12
N ALA A 69 9.40 -6.76 40.10
CA ALA A 69 9.11 -7.55 38.91
C ALA A 69 7.63 -7.44 38.51
N GLU A 70 6.71 -7.50 39.47
CA GLU A 70 5.27 -7.34 39.24
C GLU A 70 4.93 -5.97 38.67
N THR A 71 5.47 -4.90 39.26
CA THR A 71 5.26 -3.52 38.76
C THR A 71 5.81 -3.32 37.35
N LEU A 72 6.99 -3.85 37.05
CA LEU A 72 7.59 -3.80 35.71
C LEU A 72 6.75 -4.59 34.70
N LEU A 73 6.30 -5.79 35.06
CA LEU A 73 5.46 -6.62 34.19
C LEU A 73 4.10 -5.96 33.93
N ALA A 74 3.48 -5.36 34.95
CA ALA A 74 2.25 -4.61 34.82
C ALA A 74 2.40 -3.45 33.83
N ALA A 75 3.47 -2.65 33.96
CA ALA A 75 3.76 -1.55 33.04
C ALA A 75 3.98 -2.03 31.59
N ARG A 76 4.66 -3.17 31.39
CA ARG A 76 4.84 -3.76 30.06
C ARG A 76 3.53 -4.24 29.44
N LEU A 77 2.66 -4.87 30.23
CA LEU A 77 1.36 -5.32 29.75
C LEU A 77 0.46 -4.16 29.35
N GLU A 78 0.46 -3.09 30.14
CA GLU A 78 -0.28 -1.86 29.83
C GLU A 78 0.23 -1.24 28.52
N HIS A 79 1.54 -1.06 28.37
CA HIS A 79 2.13 -0.55 27.14
C HIS A 79 1.82 -1.44 25.91
N HIS A 80 1.87 -2.77 26.04
CA HIS A 80 1.49 -3.67 24.95
C HIS A 80 0.02 -3.55 24.57
N ARG A 81 -0.84 -3.29 25.55
CA ARG A 81 -2.27 -3.06 25.31
C ARG A 81 -2.49 -1.75 24.55
N GLU A 82 -1.77 -0.70 24.90
CA GLU A 82 -1.80 0.58 24.17
C GLU A 82 -1.28 0.43 22.73
N LEU A 83 -0.16 -0.27 22.53
CA LEU A 83 0.36 -0.52 21.18
C LEU A 83 -0.65 -1.29 20.31
N ARG A 84 -1.33 -2.29 20.89
CA ARG A 84 -2.38 -3.02 20.17
C ARG A 84 -3.57 -2.14 19.84
N SER A 85 -4.03 -1.27 20.75
CA SER A 85 -5.15 -0.38 20.44
C SER A 85 -4.79 0.62 19.34
N LEU A 86 -3.57 1.15 19.35
CA LEU A 86 -3.06 2.02 18.30
C LEU A 86 -2.97 1.30 16.94
N SER A 87 -2.47 0.05 16.92
CA SER A 87 -2.38 -0.71 15.66
C SER A 87 -3.75 -0.95 15.03
N PHE A 88 -4.78 -1.27 15.83
CA PHE A 88 -6.14 -1.44 15.32
C PHE A 88 -6.71 -0.16 14.70
N VAL A 89 -6.44 1.01 15.29
CA VAL A 89 -6.90 2.29 14.74
C VAL A 89 -6.22 2.60 13.41
N GLU A 90 -4.91 2.36 13.31
CA GLU A 90 -4.17 2.55 12.06
C GLU A 90 -4.62 1.57 10.97
N GLU A 91 -4.83 0.30 11.31
CA GLU A 91 -5.32 -0.71 10.37
C GLU A 91 -6.72 -0.35 9.85
N ALA A 92 -7.61 0.12 10.71
CA ALA A 92 -8.93 0.61 10.30
C ALA A 92 -8.82 1.82 9.36
N LYS A 93 -7.89 2.74 9.62
CA LYS A 93 -7.63 3.89 8.74
C LYS A 93 -7.10 3.44 7.38
N ARG A 94 -6.10 2.55 7.35
CA ARG A 94 -5.54 1.98 6.11
C ARG A 94 -6.60 1.21 5.32
N ALA A 95 -7.48 0.47 6.00
CA ALA A 95 -8.59 -0.24 5.34
C ALA A 95 -9.56 0.74 4.66
N LYS A 96 -9.89 1.87 5.32
CA LYS A 96 -10.73 2.92 4.75
C LYS A 96 -10.04 3.61 3.55
N GLU A 97 -8.74 3.86 3.63
CA GLU A 97 -8.00 4.44 2.51
C GLU A 97 -8.00 3.51 1.30
N ARG A 98 -7.81 2.19 1.51
CA ARG A 98 -7.89 1.18 0.44
C ARG A 98 -9.24 1.20 -0.28
N THR A 99 -10.36 1.21 0.46
CA THR A 99 -11.69 1.23 -0.18
C THR A 99 -11.93 2.50 -0.98
N MET A 100 -11.39 3.65 -0.56
CA MET A 100 -11.46 4.89 -1.34
C MET A 100 -10.62 4.81 -2.62
N HIS A 101 -9.43 4.21 -2.56
CA HIS A 101 -8.59 3.98 -3.73
C HIS A 101 -9.26 3.02 -4.72
N ASP A 102 -9.81 1.91 -4.25
CA ASP A 102 -10.53 0.93 -5.07
C ASP A 102 -11.71 1.55 -5.82
N ALA A 103 -12.47 2.43 -5.16
CA ALA A 103 -13.58 3.14 -5.78
C ALA A 103 -13.12 4.10 -6.91
N ARG A 104 -11.94 4.72 -6.77
CA ARG A 104 -11.36 5.56 -7.83
C ARG A 104 -10.83 4.70 -8.97
N HIS A 105 -10.17 3.59 -8.67
CA HIS A 105 -9.68 2.64 -9.68
C HIS A 105 -10.83 2.07 -10.53
N ALA A 106 -11.95 1.68 -9.91
CA ALA A 106 -13.11 1.19 -10.64
C ALA A 106 -13.70 2.24 -11.60
N LYS A 107 -13.64 3.53 -11.27
CA LYS A 107 -14.07 4.62 -12.17
C LYS A 107 -13.10 4.79 -13.35
N LEU A 108 -11.80 4.73 -13.08
CA LEU A 108 -10.77 4.80 -14.12
C LEU A 108 -10.86 3.60 -15.08
N GLU A 109 -11.09 2.40 -14.55
CA GLU A 109 -11.27 1.20 -15.37
C GLU A 109 -12.47 1.35 -16.33
N LYS A 110 -13.61 1.84 -15.84
CA LYS A 110 -14.78 2.11 -16.69
C LYS A 110 -14.48 3.15 -17.78
N LEU A 111 -13.73 4.21 -17.45
CA LEU A 111 -13.34 5.24 -18.43
C LEU A 111 -12.42 4.64 -19.50
N VAL A 112 -11.42 3.86 -19.09
CA VAL A 112 -10.49 3.18 -20.02
C VAL A 112 -11.24 2.23 -20.95
N LEU A 113 -12.19 1.44 -20.44
CA LEU A 113 -13.02 0.56 -21.26
C LEU A 113 -13.90 1.35 -22.24
N ALA A 114 -14.50 2.47 -21.81
CA ALA A 114 -15.28 3.33 -22.70
C ALA A 114 -14.42 3.94 -23.81
N LEU A 115 -13.20 4.39 -23.48
CA LEU A 115 -12.25 4.94 -24.45
C LEU A 115 -11.79 3.88 -25.47
N LEU A 116 -11.49 2.66 -25.01
CA LEU A 116 -11.15 1.54 -25.89
C LEU A 116 -12.30 1.17 -26.82
N ALA A 117 -13.54 1.16 -26.33
CA ALA A 117 -14.72 0.92 -27.15
C ALA A 117 -14.90 2.01 -28.21
N MET A 118 -14.73 3.29 -27.84
CA MET A 118 -14.79 4.42 -28.78
C MET A 118 -13.71 4.32 -29.86
N LEU A 119 -12.47 3.99 -29.48
CA LEU A 119 -11.37 3.79 -30.42
C LEU A 119 -11.67 2.65 -31.40
N PHE A 120 -12.24 1.55 -30.91
CA PHE A 120 -12.62 0.41 -31.74
C PHE A 120 -13.68 0.80 -32.78
N VAL A 121 -14.72 1.54 -32.38
CA VAL A 121 -15.75 2.07 -33.30
C VAL A 121 -15.13 3.01 -34.33
N LEU A 122 -14.21 3.89 -33.92
CA LEU A 122 -13.51 4.79 -34.83
C LEU A 122 -12.68 4.04 -35.88
N VAL A 123 -11.95 3.00 -35.47
CA VAL A 123 -11.18 2.15 -36.39
C VAL A 123 -12.11 1.45 -37.39
N LEU A 124 -13.24 0.90 -36.92
CA LEU A 124 -14.22 0.26 -37.81
C LEU A 124 -14.83 1.27 -38.80
N ALA A 125 -15.17 2.47 -38.35
CA ALA A 125 -15.68 3.54 -39.20
C ALA A 125 -14.65 4.01 -40.24
N LEU A 126 -13.37 4.09 -39.85
CA LEU A 126 -12.29 4.42 -40.78
C LEU A 126 -12.12 3.32 -41.83
N LEU A 127 -12.16 2.05 -41.43
CA LEU A 127 -12.08 0.92 -42.34
C LEU A 127 -13.25 0.88 -43.33
N THR A 128 -14.47 1.22 -42.89
CA THR A 128 -15.63 1.29 -43.80
C THR A 128 -15.53 2.49 -44.73
N PHE A 129 -15.11 3.65 -44.23
CA PHE A 129 -14.88 4.86 -45.03
C PHE A 129 -13.84 4.64 -46.12
N VAL A 130 -12.68 4.07 -45.77
CA VAL A 130 -11.62 3.74 -46.74
C VAL A 130 -12.12 2.74 -47.80
N ARG A 131 -12.98 1.78 -47.41
CA ARG A 131 -13.61 0.86 -48.38
C ARG A 131 -14.52 1.59 -49.36
N THR A 132 -15.32 2.55 -48.90
CA THR A 132 -16.26 3.29 -49.76
C THR A 132 -15.57 4.34 -50.63
N SER A 133 -14.45 4.91 -50.19
CA SER A 133 -13.74 5.99 -50.88
C SER A 133 -12.68 5.53 -51.89
N ALA A 134 -12.58 4.23 -52.17
CA ALA A 134 -11.52 3.65 -53.01
C ALA A 134 -11.62 3.93 -54.53
N SER A 135 -12.46 4.88 -54.98
CA SER A 135 -12.66 5.19 -56.40
C SER A 135 -11.74 6.27 -56.99
N VAL A 136 -10.78 6.82 -56.23
CA VAL A 136 -9.85 7.83 -56.77
C VAL A 136 -8.44 7.22 -56.94
N PRO A 137 -7.96 7.04 -58.18
CA PRO A 137 -6.61 6.51 -58.44
C PRO A 137 -5.57 7.56 -58.03
N HIS A 138 -4.89 7.35 -56.91
CA HIS A 138 -3.81 8.23 -56.47
C HIS A 138 -2.47 7.77 -57.07
N THR A 139 -1.89 8.65 -57.88
CA THR A 139 -0.58 8.50 -58.52
C THR A 139 0.54 8.41 -57.49
N ARG A 140 1.33 7.34 -57.57
CA ARG A 140 2.47 7.01 -56.70
C ARG A 140 3.56 8.09 -56.72
N LYS A 141 3.95 8.61 -55.55
CA LYS A 141 5.27 9.21 -55.23
C LYS A 141 5.48 9.04 -53.73
N ALA A 142 6.63 8.80 -53.11
CA ALA A 142 8.00 8.36 -53.40
C ALA A 142 8.52 7.85 -52.01
N PRO A 143 9.63 7.10 -51.91
CA PRO A 143 10.01 6.41 -50.67
C PRO A 143 10.57 7.37 -49.61
N ALA A 144 9.94 7.40 -48.42
CA ALA A 144 10.46 8.12 -47.26
C ALA A 144 11.46 7.25 -46.50
N HIS A 145 12.71 7.69 -46.44
CA HIS A 145 13.78 7.06 -45.67
C HIS A 145 13.47 7.11 -44.18
N PHE A 146 13.49 5.94 -43.54
CA PHE A 146 13.45 5.80 -42.09
C PHE A 146 14.84 6.12 -41.51
N THR A 147 15.03 7.32 -41.00
CA THR A 147 16.01 7.56 -39.94
C THR A 147 15.39 7.04 -38.66
N ILE A 148 15.90 5.91 -38.18
CA ILE A 148 15.65 5.44 -36.81
C ILE A 148 16.30 6.49 -35.91
N PRO A 149 15.54 7.33 -35.17
CA PRO A 149 16.14 8.12 -34.13
C PRO A 149 16.75 7.11 -33.16
N ILE A 150 18.07 7.18 -33.02
CA ILE A 150 18.84 6.40 -32.06
C ILE A 150 18.28 6.80 -30.70
N PHE A 151 17.29 6.05 -30.22
CA PHE A 151 16.84 6.17 -28.85
C PHE A 151 18.06 5.88 -28.01
N SER A 152 18.52 6.97 -27.42
CA SER A 152 19.68 7.07 -26.57
C SER A 152 19.72 5.90 -25.56
N PRO A 153 20.92 5.36 -25.24
CA PRO A 153 21.12 4.27 -24.28
C PRO A 153 20.66 4.58 -22.85
N PHE A 154 20.05 5.75 -22.59
CA PHE A 154 19.45 6.10 -21.30
C PHE A 154 17.98 5.68 -21.14
N THR A 155 17.37 4.99 -22.11
CA THR A 155 16.03 4.38 -21.91
C THR A 155 16.08 3.05 -21.13
N SER A 156 17.28 2.59 -20.75
CA SER A 156 17.53 1.35 -20.00
C SER A 156 17.74 1.56 -18.48
N VAL A 157 17.15 2.60 -17.88
CA VAL A 157 17.11 2.76 -16.42
C VAL A 157 15.70 3.17 -15.99
N VAL A 158 14.72 2.36 -16.38
CA VAL A 158 13.41 2.33 -15.71
C VAL A 158 13.39 1.04 -14.90
N GLU A 159 14.04 1.10 -13.75
CA GLU A 159 14.11 0.02 -12.78
C GLU A 159 12.70 -0.26 -12.22
N HIS A 160 12.14 -1.39 -12.62
CA HIS A 160 11.25 -2.29 -11.87
C HIS A 160 9.96 -1.81 -11.16
N GLU A 161 9.56 -0.54 -11.19
CA GLU A 161 8.34 -0.10 -10.47
C GLU A 161 7.08 0.11 -11.33
N THR A 162 7.14 -0.06 -12.65
CA THR A 162 5.96 0.09 -13.53
C THR A 162 5.12 -1.20 -13.68
N SER A 163 5.39 -2.24 -12.88
CA SER A 163 4.74 -3.57 -12.97
C SER A 163 3.27 -3.61 -12.52
N VAL A 164 2.56 -2.47 -12.51
CA VAL A 164 1.10 -2.38 -12.35
C VAL A 164 0.44 -1.66 -13.53
N ILE A 165 1.14 -1.46 -14.65
CA ILE A 165 0.46 -1.50 -15.95
C ILE A 165 0.17 -2.98 -16.21
N GLY A 166 -0.95 -3.40 -15.62
CA GLY A 166 -1.26 -4.80 -15.36
C GLY A 166 -1.27 -5.65 -16.63
N SER A 167 -0.75 -6.87 -16.54
CA SER A 167 -0.76 -7.86 -17.61
C SER A 167 -2.08 -7.91 -18.39
N LYS A 168 -3.21 -7.71 -17.71
CA LYS A 168 -4.56 -7.61 -18.30
C LYS A 168 -4.68 -6.55 -19.40
N THR A 169 -4.16 -5.33 -19.18
CA THR A 169 -4.24 -4.27 -20.20
C THR A 169 -3.33 -4.57 -21.38
N LEU A 170 -2.15 -5.16 -21.13
CA LEU A 170 -1.25 -5.62 -22.19
C LEU A 170 -1.89 -6.73 -23.04
N THR A 171 -2.60 -7.68 -22.41
CA THR A 171 -3.33 -8.74 -23.12
C THR A 171 -4.44 -8.17 -24.00
N VAL A 172 -5.26 -7.25 -23.47
CA VAL A 172 -6.32 -6.59 -24.26
C VAL A 172 -5.73 -5.82 -25.45
N PHE A 173 -4.63 -5.11 -25.22
CA PHE A 173 -3.93 -4.36 -26.27
C PHE A 173 -3.32 -5.29 -27.34
N ALA A 174 -2.73 -6.41 -26.93
CA ALA A 174 -2.18 -7.42 -27.83
C ALA A 174 -3.28 -8.04 -28.72
N PHE A 175 -4.45 -8.36 -28.16
CA PHE A 175 -5.59 -8.85 -28.94
C PHE A 175 -6.12 -7.81 -29.91
N ALA A 176 -6.21 -6.53 -29.50
CA ALA A 176 -6.62 -5.45 -30.38
C ALA A 176 -5.65 -5.27 -31.56
N LEU A 177 -4.34 -5.31 -31.30
CA LEU A 177 -3.30 -5.26 -32.34
C LEU A 177 -3.35 -6.48 -33.27
N ALA A 178 -3.54 -7.69 -32.74
CA ALA A 178 -3.66 -8.91 -33.54
C ALA A 178 -4.89 -8.85 -34.46
N GLY A 179 -6.03 -8.36 -33.96
CA GLY A 179 -7.22 -8.14 -34.76
C GLY A 179 -7.00 -7.11 -35.87
N LEU A 180 -6.39 -5.98 -35.55
CA LEU A 180 -6.04 -4.95 -36.53
C LEU A 180 -5.11 -5.50 -37.62
N ALA A 181 -4.06 -6.23 -37.21
CA ALA A 181 -3.12 -6.86 -38.13
C ALA A 181 -3.83 -7.86 -39.06
N TYR A 182 -4.74 -8.68 -38.53
CA TYR A 182 -5.54 -9.60 -39.32
C TYR A 182 -6.41 -8.88 -40.36
N PHE A 183 -7.09 -7.79 -39.99
CA PHE A 183 -7.92 -7.01 -40.93
C PHE A 183 -7.07 -6.36 -42.03
N VAL A 184 -5.91 -5.80 -41.68
CA VAL A 184 -4.96 -5.23 -42.66
C VAL A 184 -4.50 -6.31 -43.63
N PHE A 185 -4.11 -7.48 -43.10
CA PHE A 185 -3.64 -8.61 -43.91
C PHE A 185 -4.75 -9.14 -44.82
N ARG A 186 -5.97 -9.29 -44.30
CA ARG A 186 -7.14 -9.72 -45.06
C ARG A 186 -7.49 -8.73 -46.18
N HIS A 187 -7.42 -7.43 -45.90
CA HIS A 187 -7.64 -6.39 -46.90
C HIS A 187 -6.59 -6.43 -48.01
N TRP A 188 -5.32 -6.61 -47.64
CA TRP A 188 -4.23 -6.73 -48.60
C TRP A 188 -4.39 -7.96 -49.50
N LEU A 189 -4.79 -9.11 -48.96
CA LEU A 189 -5.09 -10.30 -49.76
C LEU A 189 -6.29 -10.08 -50.69
N ALA A 190 -7.36 -9.45 -50.20
CA ALA A 190 -8.56 -9.19 -51.00
C ALA A 190 -8.33 -8.19 -52.14
N ARG A 191 -7.25 -7.41 -52.10
CA ARG A 191 -6.86 -6.49 -53.18
C ARG A 191 -5.96 -7.16 -54.24
N ARG A 192 -5.40 -8.33 -53.92
CA ARG A 192 -4.51 -9.10 -54.81
C ARG A 192 -5.23 -10.16 -55.63
N ASN A 193 -6.36 -10.65 -55.12
CA ASN A 193 -7.29 -11.50 -55.87
C ASN A 193 -8.31 -10.64 -56.59
#